data_AF-A0A7W8NJJ6-F1
#
_entry.id   AF-A0A7W8NJJ6-F1
#
_cell.length_a   1.000
_cell.length_b   1.000
_cell.length_c   1.000
_cell.angle_alpha   90.00
_cell.angle_beta   90.00
_cell.angle_gamma   90.00
#
_symmetry.space_group_name_H-M   'P 1'
#
loop_
_entity.id
_entity.type
_entity.pdbx_description
1 polymer ?
#
loop_
_entity_poly.entity_id
_entity_poly.type
_entity_poly.pdbx_seq_one_letter_code
_entity_poly.pdbx_strand_id
1 'polypeptide(L)'
;MDCIVALATRMVEALCWFPSQIQAVCWGAYLHDIGEVAIPDAALLKPGALTVDEQAVMCSHIERGMTLVAALDFWPDMTLAVVRDHHERWDGQGYSEGKVGREISLAGRIFTLCDV
;
A
#
# COMPACT_ATOMS: atom_id res chain seq x y z
N MET A 1 -0.04 4.47 11.81
CA MET A 1 -1.06 4.96 10.87
C MET A 1 -1.14 6.49 10.81
N ASP A 2 -1.51 7.21 11.87
CA ASP A 2 -1.81 8.66 11.78
C ASP A 2 -0.67 9.53 11.21
N CYS A 3 0.59 9.19 11.50
CA CYS A 3 1.75 9.91 10.95
C CYS A 3 1.92 9.71 9.43
N ILE A 4 1.78 8.47 8.95
CA ILE A 4 1.94 8.10 7.53
C ILE A 4 0.84 8.76 6.70
N VAL A 5 -0.40 8.71 7.17
CA VAL A 5 -1.54 9.36 6.52
C VAL A 5 -1.32 10.88 6.43
N ALA A 6 -0.88 11.51 7.52
CA ALA A 6 -0.60 12.93 7.54
C ALA A 6 0.55 13.30 6.58
N LEU A 7 1.61 12.50 6.52
CA LEU A 7 2.75 12.72 5.64
C LEU A 7 2.34 12.58 4.16
N ALA A 8 1.66 11.48 3.80
CA ALA A 8 1.17 11.24 2.44
C ALA A 8 0.24 12.37 1.98
N THR A 9 -0.69 12.79 2.83
CA THR A 9 -1.62 13.90 2.56
C THR A 9 -0.85 15.20 2.29
N ARG A 10 0.10 15.57 3.16
CA ARG A 10 0.91 16.77 2.98
C ARG A 10 1.77 16.74 1.72
N MET A 11 2.26 15.56 1.33
CA MET A 11 3.05 15.39 0.13
C MET A 11 2.23 15.66 -1.13
N VAL A 12 1.02 15.11 -1.23
CA VAL A 12 0.15 15.33 -2.40
C VAL A 12 -0.44 16.74 -2.44
N GLU A 13 -0.67 17.37 -1.28
CA GLU A 13 -1.01 18.80 -1.18
C GLU A 13 0.11 19.69 -1.72
N ALA A 14 1.37 19.41 -1.36
CA ALA A 14 2.53 20.13 -1.86
C ALA A 14 2.73 19.97 -3.38
N LEU A 15 2.22 18.87 -3.95
CA LEU A 15 2.18 18.62 -5.39
C LEU A 15 0.93 19.21 -6.07
N CYS A 16 0.12 19.97 -5.34
CA CYS A 16 -1.09 20.64 -5.84
C CYS A 16 -2.14 19.68 -6.45
N TRP A 17 -2.29 18.49 -5.87
CA TRP A 17 -3.34 17.55 -6.29
C TRP A 17 -4.73 18.08 -5.97
N PHE A 18 -5.74 17.65 -6.73
CA PHE A 18 -7.12 18.04 -6.50
C PHE A 18 -7.64 17.44 -5.17
N PRO A 19 -8.61 18.10 -4.50
CA PRO A 19 -9.17 17.60 -3.24
C PRO A 19 -9.64 16.14 -3.28
N SER A 20 -10.23 15.70 -4.40
CA SER A 20 -10.65 14.30 -4.59
C SER A 20 -9.48 13.32 -4.66
N GLN A 21 -8.35 13.71 -5.23
CA GLN A 21 -7.14 12.89 -5.29
C GLN A 21 -6.47 12.82 -3.91
N ILE A 22 -6.44 13.94 -3.18
CA ILE A 22 -5.94 13.99 -1.80
C ILE A 22 -6.76 13.03 -0.93
N GLN A 23 -8.09 13.08 -1.04
CA GLN A 23 -8.98 12.17 -0.34
C GLN A 23 -8.73 10.70 -0.72
N ALA A 24 -8.53 10.40 -2.01
CA ALA A 24 -8.26 9.04 -2.46
C ALA A 24 -6.94 8.48 -1.91
N VAL A 25 -5.88 9.29 -1.84
CA VAL A 25 -4.60 8.91 -1.22
C VAL A 25 -4.75 8.73 0.28
N CYS A 26 -5.50 9.60 0.95
CA CYS A 26 -5.79 9.47 2.38
C CYS A 26 -6.50 8.14 2.68
N TRP A 27 -7.51 7.77 1.90
CA TRP A 27 -8.15 6.45 2.01
C TRP A 27 -7.18 5.31 1.73
N GLY A 28 -6.36 5.43 0.68
CA GLY A 28 -5.34 4.43 0.37
C GLY A 28 -4.35 4.23 1.52
N ALA A 29 -3.91 5.33 2.13
CA ALA A 29 -3.01 5.33 3.28
C ALA A 29 -3.64 4.71 4.53
N TYR A 30 -4.95 4.83 4.75
CA TYR A 30 -5.62 4.10 5.83
C TYR A 30 -5.78 2.60 5.54
N LEU A 31 -5.79 2.22 4.27
CA LEU A 31 -6.14 0.87 3.83
C LEU A 31 -4.94 0.03 3.37
N HIS A 32 -3.73 0.60 3.21
CA HIS A 32 -2.58 -0.10 2.63
C HIS A 32 -2.32 -1.47 3.28
N ASP A 33 -2.30 -1.53 4.61
CA ASP A 33 -2.09 -2.76 5.38
C ASP A 33 -3.38 -3.51 5.77
N ILE A 34 -4.55 -3.17 5.21
CA ILE A 34 -5.82 -3.81 5.62
C ILE A 34 -5.81 -5.32 5.43
N GLY A 35 -5.00 -5.83 4.48
CA GLY A 35 -4.83 -7.26 4.25
C GLY A 35 -4.10 -8.01 5.36
N GLU A 36 -3.39 -7.33 6.26
CA GLU A 36 -2.72 -7.94 7.40
C GLU A 36 -3.70 -8.64 8.35
N VAL A 37 -4.97 -8.21 8.36
CA VAL A 37 -6.04 -8.87 9.14
C VAL A 37 -6.22 -10.34 8.78
N ALA A 38 -5.78 -10.75 7.60
CA ALA A 38 -5.87 -12.11 7.09
C ALA A 38 -4.52 -12.85 7.13
N ILE A 39 -3.49 -12.27 7.74
CA ILE A 39 -2.19 -12.88 7.95
C ILE A 39 -2.18 -13.60 9.31
N PRO A 40 -1.72 -14.87 9.39
CA PRO A 40 -1.63 -15.57 10.67
C PRO A 40 -0.72 -14.88 11.67
N ASP A 41 -1.14 -14.78 12.93
CA ASP A 41 -0.36 -14.22 14.04
C ASP A 41 1.06 -14.78 14.13
N ALA A 42 1.24 -16.07 13.82
CA ALA A 42 2.55 -16.72 13.85
C ALA A 42 3.56 -16.10 12.86
N ALA A 43 3.08 -15.53 11.75
CA ALA A 43 3.89 -14.75 10.81
C ALA A 43 3.88 -13.26 11.16
N LEU A 44 2.71 -12.70 11.48
CA LEU A 44 2.53 -11.26 11.75
C LEU A 44 3.28 -10.79 13.00
N LEU A 45 3.29 -11.60 14.06
CA LEU A 45 3.85 -11.28 15.37
C LEU A 45 5.16 -12.03 15.65
N LYS A 46 5.79 -12.61 14.60
CA LYS A 46 6.98 -13.43 14.77
C LYS A 46 8.14 -12.59 15.35
N PRO A 47 8.76 -13.01 16.47
CA PRO A 47 9.99 -12.40 16.92
C PRO A 47 11.16 -12.91 16.05
N GLY A 48 11.82 -11.99 15.35
CA GLY A 48 12.98 -12.28 14.50
C GLY A 48 12.65 -12.36 13.01
N ALA A 49 13.59 -12.86 12.21
CA ALA A 49 13.43 -12.91 10.76
C ALA A 49 12.38 -13.95 10.34
N LEU A 50 11.59 -13.60 9.33
CA LEU A 50 10.70 -14.53 8.64
C LEU A 50 11.51 -15.53 7.81
N THR A 51 11.04 -16.76 7.72
CA THR A 51 11.50 -17.72 6.72
C THR A 51 11.00 -17.31 5.33
N VAL A 52 11.52 -17.94 4.28
CA VAL A 52 11.05 -17.67 2.90
C VAL A 52 9.54 -17.92 2.76
N ASP A 53 9.03 -18.99 3.36
CA ASP A 53 7.61 -19.32 3.30
C ASP A 53 6.76 -18.33 4.09
N GLU A 54 7.23 -17.90 5.27
CA GLU A 54 6.54 -16.88 6.08
C GLU A 54 6.57 -15.51 5.40
N GLN A 55 7.66 -15.18 4.71
CA GLN A 55 7.76 -13.96 3.91
C GLN A 55 6.73 -13.98 2.78
N ALA A 56 6.57 -15.11 2.08
CA ALA A 56 5.54 -15.25 1.06
C ALA A 56 4.12 -15.09 1.62
N VAL A 57 3.86 -15.64 2.81
CA VAL A 57 2.59 -15.44 3.52
C VAL A 57 2.41 -13.95 3.86
N MET A 58 3.42 -13.30 4.44
CA MET A 58 3.37 -11.87 4.78
C MET A 58 3.08 -11.01 3.54
N CYS A 59 3.80 -11.22 2.43
CA CYS A 59 3.60 -10.48 1.19
C CYS A 59 2.20 -10.66 0.57
N SER A 60 1.48 -11.74 0.93
CA SER A 60 0.10 -11.96 0.45
C SER A 60 -0.92 -10.95 1.00
N HIS A 61 -0.54 -10.10 1.98
CA HIS A 61 -1.44 -9.07 2.48
C HIS A 61 -1.84 -8.07 1.39
N ILE A 62 -1.02 -7.84 0.36
CA ILE A 62 -1.38 -7.00 -0.79
C ILE A 62 -2.62 -7.56 -1.50
N GLU A 63 -2.56 -8.82 -1.93
CA GLU A 63 -3.65 -9.47 -2.66
C GLU A 63 -4.92 -9.60 -1.79
N ARG A 64 -4.75 -9.91 -0.50
CA ARG A 64 -5.83 -10.00 0.47
C ARG A 64 -6.47 -8.64 0.72
N GLY A 65 -5.67 -7.60 0.90
CA GLY A 65 -6.13 -6.23 1.06
C GLY A 65 -6.89 -5.74 -0.17
N MET A 66 -6.34 -5.98 -1.36
CA MET A 66 -7.02 -5.69 -2.63
C MET A 66 -8.36 -6.42 -2.75
N THR A 67 -8.43 -7.69 -2.34
CA THR A 67 -9.70 -8.45 -2.32
C THR A 67 -10.74 -7.81 -1.40
N LEU A 68 -10.33 -7.37 -0.20
CA LEU A 68 -11.21 -6.74 0.78
C LEU A 68 -11.70 -5.36 0.30
N VAL A 69 -10.79 -4.53 -0.21
CA VAL A 69 -11.12 -3.16 -0.64
C VAL A 69 -11.95 -3.20 -1.91
N ALA A 70 -11.62 -4.05 -2.89
CA ALA A 70 -12.36 -4.18 -4.14
C ALA A 70 -13.76 -4.81 -3.98
N ALA A 71 -14.09 -5.38 -2.82
CA ALA A 71 -15.46 -5.81 -2.52
C ALA A 71 -16.44 -4.63 -2.41
N LEU A 72 -15.94 -3.40 -2.32
CA LEU A 72 -16.70 -2.17 -2.22
C LEU A 72 -16.42 -1.30 -3.46
N ASP A 73 -17.35 -1.27 -4.41
CA ASP A 73 -17.19 -0.59 -5.71
C ASP A 73 -17.24 0.96 -5.65
N PHE A 74 -17.12 1.57 -4.47
CA PHE A 74 -17.15 3.03 -4.29
C PHE A 74 -15.76 3.66 -4.15
N TRP A 75 -14.71 2.85 -4.03
CA TRP A 75 -13.36 3.39 -3.88
C TRP A 75 -12.86 3.98 -5.19
N PRO A 76 -12.23 5.17 -5.16
CA PRO A 76 -11.51 5.67 -6.32
C PRO A 76 -10.39 4.70 -6.73
N ASP A 77 -10.13 4.56 -8.03
CA ASP A 77 -9.03 3.73 -8.55
C ASP A 77 -7.66 4.09 -7.93
N MET A 78 -7.49 5.37 -7.58
CA MET A 78 -6.29 5.86 -6.91
C MET A 78 -6.12 5.30 -5.49
N THR A 79 -7.21 5.07 -4.76
CA THR A 79 -7.19 4.39 -3.45
C THR A 79 -6.72 2.95 -3.62
N LEU A 80 -7.28 2.23 -4.59
CA LEU A 80 -6.85 0.87 -4.93
C LEU A 80 -5.39 0.82 -5.37
N ALA A 81 -4.92 1.84 -6.10
CA ALA A 81 -3.55 1.91 -6.56
C ALA A 81 -2.54 2.07 -5.41
N VAL A 82 -2.87 2.82 -4.36
CA VAL A 82 -2.03 2.89 -3.15
C VAL A 82 -1.94 1.53 -2.46
N VAL A 83 -3.07 0.87 -2.23
CA VAL A 83 -3.10 -0.46 -1.59
C VAL A 83 -2.33 -1.49 -2.42
N ARG A 84 -2.45 -1.46 -3.74
CA ARG A 84 -1.75 -2.40 -4.63
C ARG A 84 -0.24 -2.19 -4.66
N ASP A 85 0.20 -0.93 -4.73
CA ASP A 85 1.56 -0.60 -5.13
C ASP A 85 2.47 -0.15 -3.97
N HIS A 86 2.01 -0.11 -2.72
CA HIS A 86 2.78 0.52 -1.63
C HIS A 86 4.12 -0.15 -1.33
N HIS A 87 4.26 -1.44 -1.61
CA HIS A 87 5.53 -2.18 -1.50
C HIS A 87 6.30 -2.33 -2.83
N GLU A 88 5.79 -1.75 -3.91
CA GLU A 88 6.52 -1.70 -5.18
C GLU A 88 7.70 -0.73 -5.08
N ARG A 89 8.80 -1.08 -5.74
CA ARG A 89 10.03 -0.28 -5.70
C ARG A 89 10.41 0.15 -7.10
N TRP A 90 10.87 1.38 -7.23
CA TRP A 90 11.22 1.97 -8.53
C TRP A 90 12.18 1.11 -9.37
N ASP A 91 13.07 0.37 -8.72
CA ASP A 91 14.07 -0.52 -9.31
C ASP A 91 13.56 -1.93 -9.64
N GLY A 92 12.29 -2.24 -9.37
CA GLY A 92 11.70 -3.56 -9.58
C GLY A 92 11.99 -4.58 -8.50
N GLN A 93 12.67 -4.19 -7.40
CA GLN A 93 12.96 -5.10 -6.29
C GLN A 93 11.84 -5.17 -5.25
N GLY A 94 10.68 -4.56 -5.56
CA GLY A 94 9.50 -4.53 -4.70
C GLY A 94 8.60 -5.75 -4.89
N TYR A 95 7.43 -5.70 -4.27
CA TYR A 95 6.39 -6.72 -4.36
C TYR A 95 5.01 -6.05 -4.32
N SER A 96 3.93 -6.69 -4.76
CA SER A 96 3.79 -8.11 -5.17
C SER A 96 3.91 -8.38 -6.67
N GLU A 97 3.76 -7.37 -7.53
CA GLU A 97 3.72 -7.54 -8.98
C GLU A 97 5.09 -7.31 -9.65
N GLY A 98 6.05 -6.73 -8.93
CA GLY A 98 7.41 -6.51 -9.42
C GLY A 98 7.49 -5.40 -10.48
N LYS A 99 6.66 -4.37 -10.32
CA LYS A 99 6.54 -3.25 -11.25
C LYS A 99 7.81 -2.40 -11.28
N VAL A 100 8.16 -1.91 -12.46
CA VAL A 100 9.37 -1.09 -12.65
C VAL A 100 9.01 0.34 -13.06
N GLY A 101 9.62 1.31 -12.38
CA GLY A 101 9.53 2.72 -12.73
C GLY A 101 8.08 3.23 -12.82
N ARG A 102 7.61 3.48 -14.05
CA ARG A 102 6.29 4.09 -14.30
C ARG A 102 5.14 3.09 -14.40
N GLU A 103 5.43 1.80 -14.34
CA GLU A 103 4.39 0.76 -14.17
C GLU A 103 3.73 0.91 -12.79
N ILE A 104 4.50 1.37 -11.80
CA ILE A 104 4.00 1.74 -10.49
C ILE A 104 3.16 3.02 -10.62
N SER A 105 1.93 2.98 -10.10
CA SER A 105 1.06 4.15 -10.09
C SER A 105 1.74 5.35 -9.45
N LEU A 106 1.39 6.56 -9.89
CA LEU A 106 1.96 7.76 -9.29
C LEU A 106 1.63 7.86 -7.79
N ALA A 107 0.41 7.46 -7.41
CA ALA A 107 -0.01 7.42 -6.01
C ALA A 107 0.79 6.38 -5.20
N GLY A 108 0.99 5.18 -5.73
CA GLY A 108 1.87 4.17 -5.12
C GLY A 108 3.28 4.69 -4.90
N ARG A 109 3.91 5.26 -5.93
CA ARG A 109 5.27 5.84 -5.81
C ARG A 109 5.39 6.93 -4.75
N ILE A 110 4.39 7.81 -4.66
CA ILE A 110 4.39 8.87 -3.64
C ILE A 110 4.20 8.26 -2.25
N PHE A 111 3.27 7.30 -2.13
CA PHE A 111 2.96 6.68 -0.85
C PHE A 111 4.12 5.85 -0.32
N THR A 112 4.81 5.07 -1.15
CA THR A 112 5.99 4.28 -0.75
C THR A 112 7.06 5.16 -0.11
N LEU A 113 7.24 6.42 -0.54
CA LEU A 113 8.18 7.36 0.07
C LEU A 113 7.78 7.83 1.47
N CYS A 114 6.51 7.69 1.83
CA CYS A 114 5.95 8.07 3.13
C CYS A 114 5.90 6.90 4.13
N ASP A 115 5.89 5.68 3.61
CA ASP A 115 5.70 4.44 4.38
C ASP A 115 7.02 3.79 4.84
N VAL A 116 8.12 4.01 4.10
CA VAL A 116 9.48 3.53 4.47
C VAL A 116 10.04 4.07 5.77
#